data_AF-A0A3Q7XZX8-F1
#
_entry.id   AF-A0A3Q7XZX8-F1
#
_cell.length_a   1.000
_cell.length_b   1.000
_cell.length_c   1.000
_cell.angle_alpha   90.00
_cell.angle_beta   90.00
_cell.angle_gamma   90.00
#
_symmetry.space_group_name_H-M   'P 1'
#
loop_
_entity.id
_entity.type
_entity.pdbx_description
1 polymer ?
#
loop_
_entity_poly.entity_id
_entity_poly.type
_entity_poly.pdbx_seq_one_letter_code
_entity_poly.pdbx_strand_id
1 'polypeptide(L)'
;MKPSTKHQAPSQYFCLMQPNLSASWLLQRAMSAKQQTDVPEDFINELLYANFSCMQRLGDPVLRPFLQDVVQFGALSKTLGLVMLTRPQILPSIFKQVGVPVLLDWSRHFLMLGYYTFLATFADPIVRSFLNTLPSKTSFRWKQHLEAWKYGAGLDYKL
;
A
#
# COMPACT_ATOMS: atom_id res chain seq x y z
N MET A 1 19.75 11.11 -28.77
CA MET A 1 19.70 10.89 -27.31
C MET A 1 18.35 11.38 -26.80
N LYS A 2 17.42 10.47 -26.51
CA LYS A 2 16.12 10.79 -25.88
C LYS A 2 16.34 10.84 -24.36
N PRO A 3 15.77 11.80 -23.62
CA PRO A 3 15.94 11.84 -22.18
C PRO A 3 15.21 10.66 -21.55
N SER A 4 15.90 9.98 -20.63
CA SER A 4 15.34 8.97 -19.74
C SER A 4 14.18 9.59 -18.97
N THR A 5 12.96 9.15 -19.28
CA THR A 5 11.78 9.41 -18.48
C THR A 5 12.00 8.78 -17.11
N LYS A 6 12.45 9.60 -16.15
CA LYS A 6 12.37 9.26 -14.73
C LYS A 6 10.91 8.89 -14.48
N HIS A 7 10.63 7.63 -14.15
CA HIS A 7 9.34 7.26 -13.57
C HIS A 7 9.18 8.08 -12.29
N GLN A 8 8.48 9.20 -12.43
CA GLN A 8 8.21 10.16 -11.38
C GLN A 8 7.36 9.42 -10.35
N ALA A 9 7.84 9.35 -9.12
CA ALA A 9 6.99 8.96 -8.01
C ALA A 9 5.74 9.84 -8.03
N PRO A 10 4.55 9.32 -7.68
CA PRO A 10 3.38 10.17 -7.51
C PRO A 10 3.75 11.34 -6.57
N SER A 11 3.28 12.54 -6.91
CA SER A 11 3.55 13.74 -6.12
C SER A 11 3.30 13.46 -4.63
N GLN A 12 4.19 13.89 -3.75
CA GLN A 12 4.12 13.64 -2.30
C GLN A 12 2.76 14.06 -1.69
N TYR A 13 2.05 14.98 -2.34
CA TYR A 13 0.70 15.41 -2.00
C TYR A 13 -0.40 14.37 -2.35
N PHE A 14 -0.24 13.63 -3.44
CA PHE A 14 -1.15 12.54 -3.82
C PHE A 14 -1.08 11.39 -2.81
N CYS A 15 0.13 11.07 -2.33
CA CYS A 15 0.36 10.02 -1.34
C CYS A 15 -0.29 10.28 0.03
N LEU A 16 -0.44 11.56 0.45
CA LEU A 16 -0.97 11.86 1.77
C LEU A 16 -2.49 11.63 1.88
N MET A 17 -3.21 11.75 0.76
CA MET A 17 -4.68 11.63 0.71
C MET A 17 -5.16 10.22 0.33
N GLN A 18 -4.33 9.42 -0.33
CA GLN A 18 -4.63 8.03 -0.70
C GLN A 18 -3.48 7.08 -0.35
N PRO A 19 -3.27 6.79 0.95
CA PRO A 19 -2.22 5.88 1.41
C PRO A 19 -2.22 4.51 0.73
N ASN A 20 -3.41 3.91 0.51
CA ASN A 20 -3.64 2.70 -0.27
C ASN A 20 -2.84 2.71 -1.58
N LEU A 21 -3.06 3.71 -2.44
CA LEU A 21 -2.43 3.77 -3.76
C LEU A 21 -0.91 3.99 -3.66
N SER A 22 -0.48 4.80 -2.69
CA SER A 22 0.96 5.03 -2.47
C SER A 22 1.70 3.80 -1.96
N ALA A 23 1.05 2.95 -1.14
CA ALA A 23 1.62 1.70 -0.67
C ALA A 23 1.80 0.69 -1.81
N SER A 24 0.91 0.69 -2.81
CA SER A 24 1.02 -0.12 -4.04
C SER A 24 2.25 0.23 -4.89
N TRP A 25 2.75 1.47 -4.81
CA TRP A 25 3.84 1.92 -5.65
C TRP A 25 5.17 1.20 -5.41
N LEU A 26 5.46 0.74 -4.17
CA LEU A 26 6.69 -0.04 -3.93
C LEU A 26 6.65 -1.38 -4.66
N LEU A 27 5.51 -2.06 -4.67
CA LEU A 27 5.34 -3.30 -5.43
C LEU A 27 5.61 -3.03 -6.90
N GLN A 28 4.98 -2.01 -7.49
CA GLN A 28 5.21 -1.63 -8.88
C GLN A 28 6.68 -1.30 -9.16
N ARG A 29 7.36 -0.61 -8.24
CA ARG A 29 8.78 -0.24 -8.40
C ARG A 29 9.73 -1.42 -8.22
N ALA A 30 9.43 -2.36 -7.32
CA ALA A 30 10.19 -3.58 -7.15
C ALA A 30 10.02 -4.53 -8.35
N MET A 31 8.85 -4.50 -8.99
CA MET A 31 8.50 -5.33 -10.16
C MET A 31 8.85 -4.65 -11.49
N SER A 32 9.35 -3.42 -11.48
CA SER A 32 9.83 -2.73 -12.68
C SER A 32 11.25 -3.15 -13.02
N ALA A 33 11.52 -3.41 -14.30
CA ALA A 33 12.87 -3.68 -14.79
C ALA A 33 13.77 -2.46 -14.57
N LYS A 34 14.93 -2.68 -13.94
CA LYS A 34 16.03 -1.71 -13.89
C LYS A 34 17.17 -2.19 -14.77
N GLN A 35 17.77 -1.25 -15.49
CA GLN A 35 18.77 -1.57 -16.52
C GLN A 35 20.16 -1.92 -15.96
N GLN A 36 20.39 -1.73 -14.65
CA GLN A 36 21.70 -1.84 -13.99
C GLN A 36 21.56 -2.25 -12.51
N THR A 37 21.16 -3.49 -12.24
CA THR A 37 21.12 -4.05 -10.88
C THR A 37 21.75 -5.43 -10.90
N ASP A 38 22.70 -5.69 -9.99
CA ASP A 38 23.36 -6.99 -9.77
C ASP A 38 22.41 -7.95 -9.02
N VAL A 39 21.27 -8.21 -9.67
CA VAL A 39 20.15 -9.00 -9.17
C VAL A 39 19.89 -10.11 -10.20
N PRO A 40 19.55 -11.34 -9.77
CA PRO A 40 19.26 -12.45 -10.70
C PRO A 40 18.22 -12.07 -11.76
N GLU A 41 18.40 -12.58 -12.98
CA GLU A 41 17.51 -12.27 -14.11
C GLU A 41 16.05 -12.68 -13.85
N ASP A 42 15.84 -13.71 -13.03
CA ASP A 42 14.54 -14.25 -12.65
C ASP A 42 13.93 -13.61 -11.39
N PHE A 43 14.62 -12.65 -10.76
CA PHE A 43 14.19 -12.06 -9.48
C PHE A 43 12.78 -11.46 -9.52
N ILE A 44 12.42 -10.73 -10.58
CA ILE A 44 11.07 -10.13 -10.69
C ILE A 44 10.01 -11.24 -10.71
N ASN A 45 10.27 -12.33 -11.43
CA ASN A 45 9.37 -13.48 -11.49
C ASN A 45 9.28 -14.18 -10.14
N GLU A 46 10.41 -14.35 -9.44
CA GLU A 46 10.43 -14.95 -8.10
C GLU A 46 9.65 -14.09 -7.09
N LEU A 47 9.83 -12.77 -7.13
CA LEU A 47 9.14 -11.81 -6.27
C LEU A 47 7.62 -11.83 -6.51
N LEU A 48 7.20 -11.78 -7.78
CA LEU A 48 5.80 -11.89 -8.18
C LEU A 48 5.20 -13.22 -7.70
N TYR A 49 5.89 -14.33 -8.00
CA TYR A 49 5.44 -15.66 -7.62
C TYR A 49 5.30 -15.81 -6.10
N ALA A 50 6.28 -15.34 -5.33
CA ALA A 50 6.24 -15.39 -3.87
C ALA A 50 5.06 -14.60 -3.30
N ASN A 51 4.84 -13.37 -3.78
CA ASN A 51 3.73 -12.53 -3.35
C ASN A 51 2.38 -13.18 -3.68
N PHE A 52 2.14 -13.57 -4.94
CA PHE A 52 0.87 -14.16 -5.36
C PHE A 52 0.60 -15.52 -4.68
N SER A 53 1.63 -16.36 -4.50
CA SER A 53 1.49 -17.62 -3.78
C SER A 53 1.09 -17.39 -2.31
N CYS A 54 1.70 -16.40 -1.65
CA CYS A 54 1.33 -16.02 -0.28
C CYS A 54 -0.10 -15.47 -0.22
N MET A 55 -0.50 -14.60 -1.15
CA MET A 55 -1.86 -14.05 -1.21
C MET A 55 -2.90 -15.14 -1.48
N GLN A 56 -2.61 -16.08 -2.38
CA GLN A 56 -3.47 -17.23 -2.66
C GLN A 56 -3.65 -18.10 -1.40
N ARG A 57 -2.57 -18.33 -0.65
CA ARG A 57 -2.62 -19.06 0.63
C ARG A 57 -3.41 -18.30 1.72
N LEU A 58 -3.40 -16.97 1.69
CA LEU A 58 -4.17 -16.12 2.60
C LEU A 58 -5.65 -15.98 2.18
N GLY A 59 -5.99 -16.36 0.95
CA GLY A 59 -7.35 -16.46 0.43
C GLY A 59 -7.91 -15.16 -0.14
N ASP A 60 -9.20 -15.22 -0.51
CA ASP A 60 -9.92 -14.17 -1.22
C ASP A 60 -9.88 -12.77 -0.58
N PRO A 61 -9.99 -12.61 0.76
CA PRO A 61 -9.91 -11.30 1.40
C PRO A 61 -8.57 -10.58 1.23
N VAL A 62 -7.52 -11.29 0.80
CA VAL A 62 -6.21 -10.72 0.50
C VAL A 62 -5.99 -10.65 -1.01
N LEU A 63 -6.26 -11.74 -1.73
CA LEU A 63 -5.98 -11.83 -3.16
C LEU A 63 -6.89 -10.95 -4.02
N ARG A 64 -8.20 -10.97 -3.80
CA ARG A 64 -9.14 -10.23 -4.67
C ARG A 64 -8.99 -8.71 -4.63
N PRO A 65 -8.85 -8.04 -3.47
CA PRO A 65 -8.62 -6.60 -3.46
C PRO A 65 -7.29 -6.25 -4.13
N PHE A 66 -6.25 -7.05 -3.92
CA PHE A 66 -4.95 -6.85 -4.57
C PHE A 66 -5.05 -6.91 -6.10
N LEU A 67 -5.81 -7.86 -6.65
CA LEU A 67 -6.05 -7.96 -8.10
C LEU A 67 -6.82 -6.77 -8.69
N GLN A 68 -7.48 -5.96 -7.86
CA GLN A 68 -8.16 -4.72 -8.26
C GLN A 68 -7.32 -3.48 -7.91
N ASP A 69 -6.02 -3.65 -7.66
CA ASP A 69 -5.10 -2.60 -7.22
C ASP A 69 -5.50 -1.93 -5.89
N VAL A 70 -6.32 -2.60 -5.06
CA VAL A 70 -6.69 -2.12 -3.72
C VAL A 70 -5.76 -2.72 -2.69
N VAL A 71 -4.95 -1.86 -2.07
CA VAL A 71 -4.04 -2.26 -0.99
C VAL A 71 -4.61 -1.86 0.37
N GLN A 72 -4.81 -2.89 1.21
CA GLN A 72 -5.25 -2.74 2.60
C GLN A 72 -4.12 -3.09 3.56
N PHE A 73 -4.02 -2.37 4.68
CA PHE A 73 -2.95 -2.56 5.67
C PHE A 73 -2.82 -4.02 6.12
N GLY A 74 -3.94 -4.65 6.51
CA GLY A 74 -3.94 -6.02 7.03
C GLY A 74 -3.54 -7.05 5.98
N ALA A 75 -4.07 -6.93 4.76
CA ALA A 75 -3.76 -7.82 3.64
C ALA A 75 -2.26 -7.74 3.26
N LEU A 76 -1.74 -6.51 3.14
CA LEU A 76 -0.33 -6.26 2.84
C LEU A 76 0.60 -6.77 3.93
N SER A 77 0.29 -6.46 5.21
CA SER A 77 1.10 -6.90 6.35
C SER A 77 1.20 -8.42 6.43
N LYS A 78 0.08 -9.13 6.26
CA LYS A 78 0.05 -10.60 6.25
C LYS A 78 0.86 -11.17 5.09
N THR A 79 0.73 -10.59 3.91
CA THR A 79 1.47 -11.05 2.72
C THR A 79 2.97 -10.86 2.91
N LEU A 80 3.41 -9.66 3.29
CA LEU A 80 4.83 -9.36 3.52
C LEU A 80 5.41 -10.24 4.64
N GLY A 81 4.70 -10.36 5.76
CA GLY A 81 5.12 -11.23 6.85
C GLY A 81 5.24 -12.69 6.42
N LEU A 82 4.30 -13.20 5.61
CA LEU A 82 4.35 -14.56 5.11
C LEU A 82 5.50 -14.77 4.10
N VAL A 83 5.77 -13.80 3.23
CA VAL A 83 6.94 -13.82 2.32
C VAL A 83 8.23 -13.81 3.12
N MET A 84 8.36 -12.98 4.16
CA MET A 84 9.54 -12.95 5.03
C MET A 84 9.79 -14.29 5.74
N LEU A 85 8.72 -14.98 6.14
CA LEU A 85 8.80 -16.29 6.81
C LEU A 85 9.09 -17.44 5.85
N THR A 86 8.54 -17.40 4.63
CA THR A 86 8.63 -18.52 3.68
C THR A 86 9.74 -18.36 2.65
N ARG A 87 10.16 -17.13 2.35
CA ARG A 87 11.17 -16.79 1.34
C ARG A 87 12.11 -15.66 1.77
N PRO A 88 12.82 -15.79 2.90
CA PRO A 88 13.73 -14.75 3.39
C PRO A 88 14.87 -14.43 2.41
N GLN A 89 15.25 -15.36 1.53
CA GLN A 89 16.32 -15.19 0.54
C GLN A 89 16.04 -14.11 -0.51
N ILE A 90 14.77 -13.71 -0.71
CA ILE A 90 14.39 -12.67 -1.67
C ILE A 90 14.72 -11.27 -1.13
N LEU A 91 14.85 -11.11 0.20
CA LEU A 91 15.03 -9.81 0.85
C LEU A 91 16.29 -9.06 0.37
N PRO A 92 17.50 -9.66 0.35
CA PRO A 92 18.70 -8.97 -0.14
C PRO A 92 18.55 -8.46 -1.57
N SER A 93 17.90 -9.24 -2.44
CA SER A 93 17.63 -8.86 -3.82
C SER A 93 16.64 -7.70 -3.92
N ILE A 94 15.63 -7.62 -3.03
CA ILE A 94 14.76 -6.43 -2.91
C ILE A 94 15.60 -5.20 -2.56
N PHE A 95 16.47 -5.28 -1.54
CA PHE A 95 17.32 -4.14 -1.16
C PHE A 95 18.23 -3.68 -2.30
N LYS A 96 18.83 -4.60 -3.06
CA LYS A 96 19.62 -4.29 -4.26
C LYS A 96 18.76 -3.66 -5.36
N GLN A 97 17.56 -4.19 -5.61
CA GLN A 97 16.67 -3.73 -6.67
C GLN A 97 16.15 -2.32 -6.41
N VAL A 98 15.54 -2.07 -5.25
CA VAL A 98 14.86 -0.80 -5.00
C VAL A 98 15.73 0.24 -4.30
N GLY A 99 16.70 -0.19 -3.50
CA GLY A 99 17.55 0.67 -2.67
C GLY A 99 16.91 1.07 -1.34
N VAL A 100 17.75 1.28 -0.32
CA VAL A 100 17.32 1.68 1.04
C VAL A 100 16.49 2.97 1.07
N PRO A 101 16.85 4.06 0.34
CA PRO A 101 16.06 5.29 0.39
C PRO A 101 14.60 5.09 -0.07
N VAL A 102 14.38 4.22 -1.05
CA VAL A 102 13.04 3.91 -1.58
C VAL A 102 12.22 3.12 -0.57
N LEU A 103 12.86 2.17 0.13
CA LEU A 103 12.19 1.40 1.18
C LEU A 103 11.80 2.26 2.38
N LEU A 104 12.66 3.21 2.77
CA LEU A 104 12.34 4.17 3.84
C LEU A 104 11.16 5.06 3.45
N ASP A 105 11.12 5.58 2.24
CA ASP A 105 9.99 6.37 1.75
C ASP A 105 8.70 5.54 1.70
N TRP A 106 8.76 4.30 1.21
CA TRP A 106 7.61 3.40 1.26
C TRP A 106 7.17 3.08 2.70
N SER A 107 8.09 2.91 3.65
CA SER A 107 7.72 2.62 5.04
C SER A 107 6.85 3.74 5.65
N ARG A 108 7.08 4.99 5.25
CA ARG A 108 6.22 6.12 5.62
C ARG A 108 4.80 5.94 5.08
N HIS A 109 4.66 5.53 3.82
CA HIS A 109 3.36 5.26 3.19
C HIS A 109 2.64 4.08 3.84
N PHE A 110 3.38 3.02 4.17
CA PHE A 110 2.85 1.87 4.89
C PHE A 110 2.35 2.24 6.29
N LEU A 111 3.10 3.08 7.03
CA LEU A 111 2.66 3.59 8.33
C LEU A 111 1.42 4.50 8.21
N MET A 112 1.35 5.35 7.18
CA MET A 112 0.18 6.17 6.90
C MET A 112 -1.05 5.33 6.56
N LEU A 113 -0.88 4.22 5.83
CA LEU A 113 -1.94 3.26 5.54
C LEU A 113 -2.45 2.60 6.82
N GLY A 114 -1.54 2.21 7.73
CA GLY A 114 -1.90 1.70 9.05
C GLY A 114 -2.65 2.75 9.89
N TYR A 115 -2.19 4.00 9.88
CA TYR A 115 -2.84 5.11 10.58
C TYR A 115 -4.25 5.38 10.07
N TYR A 116 -4.45 5.44 8.75
CA TYR A 116 -5.78 5.62 8.15
C TYR A 116 -6.71 4.44 8.44
N THR A 117 -6.18 3.21 8.39
CA THR A 117 -6.94 2.01 8.78
C THR A 117 -7.39 2.09 10.24
N PHE A 118 -6.50 2.52 11.14
CA PHE A 118 -6.84 2.71 12.56
C PHE A 118 -7.91 3.78 12.76
N LEU A 119 -7.75 4.96 12.14
CA LEU A 119 -8.72 6.04 12.24
C LEU A 119 -10.10 5.62 11.69
N ALA A 120 -10.15 4.99 10.52
CA ALA A 120 -11.39 4.53 9.91
C ALA A 120 -12.08 3.41 10.69
N THR A 121 -11.31 2.54 11.37
CA THR A 121 -11.88 1.40 12.11
C THR A 121 -12.33 1.79 13.51
N PHE A 122 -11.55 2.62 14.21
CA PHE A 122 -11.76 2.91 15.63
C PHE A 122 -12.22 4.34 15.92
N ALA A 123 -11.71 5.34 15.19
CA ALA A 123 -12.05 6.74 15.44
C ALA A 123 -13.34 7.17 14.72
N ASP A 124 -13.56 6.73 13.48
CA ASP A 124 -14.74 7.09 12.67
C ASP A 124 -16.06 6.80 13.41
N PRO A 125 -16.31 5.60 13.97
CA PRO A 125 -17.60 5.32 14.63
C PRO A 125 -17.87 6.25 15.81
N ILE A 126 -16.82 6.57 16.57
CA ILE A 126 -16.89 7.48 17.72
C ILE A 126 -17.22 8.89 17.22
N VAL A 127 -16.46 9.40 16.25
CA VAL A 127 -16.65 10.75 15.72
C VAL A 127 -18.04 10.89 15.08
N ARG A 128 -18.47 9.92 14.25
CA ARG A 128 -19.80 9.94 13.60
C ARG A 128 -20.94 10.06 14.61
N SER A 129 -20.83 9.40 15.77
CA SER A 129 -21.84 9.50 16.83
C SER A 129 -22.02 10.94 17.30
N PHE A 130 -20.94 11.73 17.38
CA PHE A 130 -20.98 13.14 17.78
C PHE A 130 -21.30 14.10 16.61
N LEU A 131 -21.15 13.68 15.36
CA LEU A 131 -21.44 14.56 14.20
C LEU A 131 -22.92 14.88 14.04
N ASN A 132 -23.81 14.09 14.64
CA ASN A 132 -25.25 14.29 14.57
C ASN A 132 -25.72 15.50 15.41
N THR A 133 -24.90 15.98 16.35
CA THR A 133 -25.22 17.13 17.21
C THR A 133 -24.61 18.44 16.70
N LEU A 134 -23.84 18.41 15.60
CA LEU A 134 -23.14 19.58 15.06
C LEU A 134 -23.97 20.29 13.97
N PRO A 135 -23.75 21.60 13.76
CA PRO A 135 -24.31 22.33 12.62
C PRO A 135 -23.97 21.68 11.27
N SER A 136 -24.87 21.80 10.30
CA SER A 136 -24.80 21.08 9.01
C SER A 136 -23.48 21.29 8.25
N LYS A 137 -22.94 22.52 8.24
CA LYS A 137 -21.68 22.85 7.55
C LYS A 137 -20.45 22.18 8.18
N THR A 138 -20.38 22.14 9.51
CA THR A 138 -19.29 21.48 10.24
C THR A 138 -19.42 19.97 10.16
N SER A 139 -20.63 19.43 10.30
CA SER A 139 -20.91 18.00 10.13
C SER A 139 -20.48 17.50 8.74
N PHE A 140 -20.78 18.26 7.68
CA PHE A 140 -20.35 17.93 6.31
C PHE A 140 -18.82 17.85 6.17
N ARG A 141 -18.08 18.85 6.67
CA ARG A 141 -16.61 18.86 6.58
C ARG A 141 -16.00 17.65 7.30
N TRP A 142 -16.50 17.32 8.48
CA TRP A 142 -16.05 16.14 9.20
C TRP A 142 -16.37 14.84 8.46
N LYS A 143 -17.58 14.70 7.90
CA LYS A 143 -17.93 13.54 7.06
C LYS A 143 -16.94 13.36 5.91
N GLN A 144 -16.51 14.44 5.25
CA GLN A 144 -15.49 14.34 4.19
C GLN A 144 -14.14 13.83 4.70
N HIS A 145 -13.69 14.24 5.88
CA HIS A 145 -12.46 13.71 6.48
C HIS A 145 -12.59 12.23 6.85
N LEU A 146 -13.75 11.82 7.37
CA LEU A 146 -14.05 10.43 7.70
C LEU A 146 -14.05 9.54 6.46
N GLU A 147 -14.68 10.00 5.36
CA GLU A 147 -14.61 9.30 4.08
C GLU A 147 -13.17 9.21 3.58
N ALA A 148 -12.38 10.29 3.66
CA ALA A 148 -10.97 10.26 3.26
C ALA A 148 -10.17 9.18 4.01
N TRP A 149 -10.44 8.94 5.30
CA TRP A 149 -9.81 7.85 6.04
C TRP A 149 -10.18 6.48 5.48
N LYS A 150 -11.48 6.25 5.24
CA LYS A 150 -12.00 4.99 4.71
C LYS A 150 -11.45 4.67 3.32
N TYR A 151 -11.54 5.61 2.37
CA TYR A 151 -11.04 5.44 1.00
C TYR A 151 -9.51 5.37 0.98
N GLY A 152 -8.84 6.20 1.77
CA GLY A 152 -7.38 6.18 1.88
C GLY A 152 -6.82 4.88 2.46
N ALA A 153 -7.62 4.14 3.24
CA ALA A 153 -7.28 2.82 3.76
C ALA A 153 -7.71 1.65 2.85
N GLY A 154 -8.43 1.90 1.75
CA GLY A 154 -9.01 0.87 0.89
C GLY A 154 -10.13 0.06 1.55
N LEU A 155 -10.77 0.61 2.60
CA LEU A 155 -11.86 -0.03 3.36
C LEU A 155 -13.24 0.15 2.70
N ASP A 156 -13.28 0.79 1.53
CA ASP A 156 -14.45 0.90 0.67
C ASP A 156 -14.66 -0.34 -0.23
N TYR A 157 -13.63 -1.18 -0.37
CA TYR A 157 -13.72 -2.46 -1.06
C TYR A 157 -14.73 -3.41 -0.41
N LYS A 158 -15.55 -4.07 -1.24
CA LYS A 158 -16.52 -5.09 -0.85
C LYS A 158 -16.29 -6.35 -1.68
N LEU A 159 -16.27 -7.50 -1.00
CA LEU A 159 -16.03 -8.82 -1.61
C LEU A 159 -17.25 -9.31 -2.41
#